data_AF-A0A224XWU9-F1
#
_entry.id   AF-A0A224XWU9-F1
#
_cell.length_a   1.000
_cell.length_b   1.000
_cell.length_c   1.000
_cell.angle_alpha   90.00
_cell.angle_beta   90.00
_cell.angle_gamma   90.00
#
_symmetry.space_group_name_H-M   'P 1'
#
loop_
_entity.id
_entity.type
_entity.pdbx_description
1 polymer ?
#
loop_
_entity_poly.entity_id
_entity_poly.type
_entity_poly.pdbx_seq_one_letter_code
_entity_poly.pdbx_strand_id
1 'polypeptide(L)'
;MPFLYPFIVQFSIIAAGVTYVMGQNVGKEKILSKVLKLKKMQYNTALSGRAHLNGCSHERCRGSQIDCSGSSKGLFLGLLCVVVSIVVIIIFLVVKEDEHFSDETLYWITSGTMAAILTISLIATVPALVQIRKLSLTNRVSYDLDNLLSCISLAGVQLYTVFGILVGASSLYDISIDSVNQRQYTMLLVVSILQLLQSIGQSILINEGLYRNVATKCQLITVPAKQ
;
A
#
# COMPACT_ATOMS: atom_id res chain seq x y z
N MET A 1 -8.58 23.03 18.81
CA MET A 1 -7.31 22.47 18.30
C MET A 1 -7.25 20.92 18.19
N PRO A 2 -8.35 20.16 17.93
CA PRO A 2 -8.27 18.70 17.84
C PRO A 2 -7.69 18.17 16.51
N PHE A 3 -7.62 18.99 15.46
CA PHE A 3 -7.15 18.56 14.12
C PHE A 3 -5.65 18.18 14.06
N LEU A 4 -4.84 18.65 15.02
CA LEU A 4 -3.39 18.42 15.04
C LEU A 4 -2.99 17.07 15.66
N TYR A 5 -3.87 16.45 16.46
CA TYR A 5 -3.60 15.19 17.14
C TYR A 5 -3.16 14.05 16.18
N PRO A 6 -3.86 13.76 15.08
CA PRO A 6 -3.43 12.72 14.14
C PRO A 6 -2.07 13.02 13.51
N PHE A 7 -1.72 14.30 13.28
CA PHE A 7 -0.42 14.67 12.72
C PHE A 7 0.75 14.38 13.67
N ILE A 8 0.57 14.61 14.98
CA ILE A 8 1.60 14.31 15.99
C ILE A 8 1.85 12.80 16.08
N VAL A 9 0.77 12.00 16.05
CA VAL A 9 0.85 10.54 16.05
C VAL A 9 1.56 10.03 14.80
N GLN A 10 1.21 10.55 13.62
CA GLN A 10 1.86 10.21 12.35
C GLN A 10 3.35 10.58 12.36
N PHE A 11 3.69 11.79 12.80
CA PHE A 11 5.07 12.24 12.90
C PHE A 11 5.91 11.31 13.79
N SER A 12 5.37 10.90 14.93
CA SER A 12 6.04 9.98 15.85
C SER A 12 6.34 8.61 15.23
N ILE A 13 5.39 8.04 14.49
CA ILE A 13 5.56 6.75 13.80
C ILE A 13 6.59 6.84 12.68
N ILE A 14 6.55 7.92 11.88
CA ILE A 14 7.52 8.16 10.80
C ILE A 14 8.92 8.33 11.40
N ALA A 15 9.07 9.14 12.46
CA ALA A 15 10.35 9.36 13.13
C ALA A 15 10.91 8.05 13.71
N ALA A 16 10.07 7.21 14.32
CA ALA A 16 10.47 5.89 14.80
C ALA A 16 10.96 4.98 13.66
N GLY A 17 10.23 4.93 12.54
CA GLY A 17 10.61 4.16 11.35
C GLY A 17 11.95 4.61 10.74
N VAL A 18 12.13 5.92 10.55
CA VAL A 18 13.38 6.49 10.01
C VAL A 18 14.55 6.21 10.95
N THR A 19 14.37 6.42 12.26
CA THR A 19 15.40 6.18 13.27
C THR A 19 15.80 4.70 13.31
N TYR A 20 14.83 3.78 13.17
CA TYR A 20 15.10 2.35 13.06
C TYR A 20 15.95 2.00 11.84
N VAL A 21 15.60 2.51 10.63
CA VAL A 21 16.39 2.29 9.41
C VAL A 21 17.80 2.86 9.56
N MET A 22 17.92 4.09 10.07
CA MET A 22 19.21 4.74 10.27
C MET A 22 20.06 3.95 11.26
N GLY A 23 19.49 3.53 12.40
CA GLY A 23 20.15 2.71 13.41
C GLY A 23 20.62 1.35 12.89
N GLN A 24 19.83 0.69 12.04
CA GLN A 24 20.21 -0.57 11.41
C GLN A 24 21.36 -0.45 10.40
N ASN A 25 21.56 0.73 9.81
CA ASN A 25 22.58 0.96 8.80
C ASN A 25 23.88 1.54 9.38
N VAL A 26 23.83 2.10 10.59
CA VAL A 26 25.03 2.58 11.29
C VAL A 26 25.99 1.42 11.55
N GLY A 27 27.20 1.50 10.98
CA GLY A 27 28.28 0.53 11.21
C GLY A 27 28.33 -0.68 10.27
N LYS A 28 27.28 -0.95 9.46
CA LYS A 28 27.30 -2.03 8.45
C LYS A 28 28.37 -1.82 7.37
N GLU A 29 28.67 -0.57 7.04
CA GLU A 29 29.71 -0.20 6.06
C GLU A 29 31.12 -0.64 6.51
N LYS A 30 31.41 -0.58 7.82
CA LYS A 30 32.71 -1.00 8.38
C LYS A 30 32.87 -2.52 8.40
N ILE A 31 31.77 -3.26 8.59
CA ILE A 31 31.76 -4.73 8.60
C ILE A 31 31.87 -5.26 7.16
N LEU A 32 31.10 -4.71 6.22
CA LEU A 32 31.17 -5.09 4.81
C LEU A 32 32.57 -4.80 4.21
N SER A 33 33.17 -3.65 4.52
CA SER A 33 34.53 -3.31 4.08
C SER A 33 35.59 -4.23 4.70
N LYS A 34 35.46 -4.64 5.97
CA LYS A 34 36.34 -5.64 6.59
C LYS A 34 36.19 -7.02 5.94
N VAL A 35 34.96 -7.48 5.70
CA VAL A 35 34.70 -8.78 5.06
C VAL A 35 35.19 -8.80 3.61
N LEU A 36 34.98 -7.73 2.84
CA LEU A 36 35.52 -7.58 1.49
C LEU A 36 37.06 -7.50 1.47
N LYS A 37 37.69 -6.79 2.43
CA LYS A 37 39.16 -6.78 2.57
C LYS A 37 39.72 -8.15 2.93
N LEU A 38 39.05 -8.91 3.81
CA LEU A 38 39.44 -10.28 4.18
C LEU A 38 39.31 -11.23 3.00
N LYS A 39 38.21 -11.13 2.22
CA LYS A 39 38.00 -11.92 0.99
C LYS A 39 39.01 -11.56 -0.12
N LYS A 40 39.41 -10.29 -0.23
CA LYS A 40 40.42 -9.83 -1.20
C LYS A 40 41.85 -10.24 -0.81
N MET A 41 42.18 -10.27 0.50
CA MET A 41 43.45 -10.83 0.98
C MET A 41 43.54 -12.34 0.75
N GLN A 42 42.43 -13.08 0.90
CA GLN A 42 42.41 -14.52 0.67
C GLN A 42 42.47 -14.92 -0.82
N TYR A 43 42.05 -14.04 -1.73
CA TYR A 43 42.18 -14.27 -3.18
C TYR A 43 43.59 -13.95 -3.74
N ASN A 44 44.30 -13.01 -3.12
CA ASN A 44 45.64 -12.62 -3.57
C ASN A 44 46.73 -13.66 -3.25
N THR A 45 46.50 -14.60 -2.34
CA THR A 45 47.45 -15.70 -2.04
C THR A 45 47.30 -16.91 -2.98
N ALA A 46 46.24 -16.95 -3.81
CA ALA A 46 45.97 -18.09 -4.70
C ALA A 46 46.21 -17.82 -6.20
N LEU A 47 46.65 -16.63 -6.60
CA LEU A 47 46.79 -16.27 -8.02
C LEU A 47 48.12 -15.57 -8.36
N SER A 48 49.24 -16.17 -7.97
CA SER A 48 50.56 -15.85 -8.56
C SER A 48 50.79 -16.57 -9.90
N GLY A 49 49.79 -16.57 -10.78
CA GLY A 49 49.95 -17.24 -12.07
C GLY A 49 48.67 -17.37 -12.87
N ARG A 50 48.25 -16.31 -13.55
CA ARG A 50 47.94 -16.35 -14.99
C ARG A 50 47.48 -15.00 -15.50
N ALA A 51 48.14 -14.61 -16.58
CA ALA A 51 47.84 -13.48 -17.41
C ALA A 51 46.43 -13.56 -18.03
N HIS A 52 45.90 -12.38 -18.35
CA HIS A 52 45.17 -12.08 -19.57
C HIS A 52 43.96 -12.96 -19.89
N LEU A 53 42.75 -12.55 -19.48
CA LEU A 53 41.52 -12.91 -20.19
C LEU A 53 40.41 -11.86 -19.98
N ASN A 54 40.09 -11.21 -21.09
CA ASN A 54 38.79 -10.72 -21.52
C ASN A 54 38.10 -9.60 -20.72
N GLY A 55 38.26 -8.40 -21.25
CA GLY A 55 37.19 -7.41 -21.26
C GLY A 55 35.95 -7.97 -21.96
N CYS A 56 34.88 -8.17 -21.18
CA CYS A 56 33.50 -8.39 -21.58
C CYS A 56 32.70 -7.99 -20.33
N SER A 57 31.89 -6.94 -20.24
CA SER A 57 30.86 -6.53 -21.18
C SER A 57 30.21 -5.25 -20.64
N HIS A 58 30.73 -4.09 -21.06
CA HIS A 58 30.22 -2.75 -20.69
C HIS A 58 29.30 -2.17 -21.80
N GLU A 59 28.61 -3.02 -22.56
CA GLU A 59 27.81 -2.60 -23.73
C GLU A 59 26.34 -3.07 -23.71
N ARG A 60 25.85 -3.76 -22.67
CA ARG A 60 24.43 -4.19 -22.62
C ARG A 60 23.46 -3.24 -21.91
N CYS A 61 23.91 -2.03 -21.56
CA CYS A 61 23.10 -0.98 -20.91
C CYS A 61 22.89 0.28 -21.77
N ARG A 62 22.93 0.18 -23.10
CA ARG A 62 22.42 1.25 -23.97
C ARG A 62 21.09 0.81 -24.59
N GLY A 63 20.00 1.44 -24.15
CA GLY A 63 18.79 1.54 -24.95
C GLY A 63 17.73 0.45 -24.74
N SER A 64 17.47 -0.01 -23.51
CA SER A 64 16.11 -0.49 -23.25
C SER A 64 15.23 0.75 -23.20
N GLN A 65 14.71 1.17 -24.36
CA GLN A 65 13.70 2.21 -24.45
C GLN A 65 12.53 1.74 -23.59
N ILE A 66 12.33 2.38 -22.44
CA ILE A 66 11.24 2.06 -21.54
C ILE A 66 10.00 2.65 -22.19
N ASP A 67 9.23 1.83 -22.90
CA ASP A 67 7.97 2.23 -23.49
C ASP A 67 6.93 2.49 -22.38
N CYS A 68 6.91 3.71 -21.88
CA CYS A 68 5.90 4.20 -20.93
C CYS A 68 4.56 4.54 -21.61
N SER A 69 4.39 4.23 -22.90
CA SER A 69 3.18 4.57 -23.67
C SER A 69 1.90 4.07 -23.01
N GLY A 70 1.92 2.87 -22.39
CA GLY A 70 0.79 2.31 -21.63
C GLY A 70 0.62 2.88 -20.21
N SER A 71 1.67 3.46 -19.62
CA SER A 71 1.63 4.04 -18.26
C SER A 71 0.82 5.34 -18.21
N SER A 72 0.80 6.10 -19.31
CA SER A 72 0.04 7.35 -19.43
C SER A 72 -1.45 7.22 -19.11
N LYS A 73 -2.09 6.12 -19.52
CA LYS A 73 -3.52 5.84 -19.28
C LYS A 73 -3.83 5.68 -17.78
N GLY A 74 -3.00 4.92 -17.07
CA GLY A 74 -3.16 4.69 -15.62
C GLY A 74 -2.82 5.94 -14.79
N LEU A 75 -1.78 6.68 -15.19
CA LEU A 75 -1.41 7.93 -14.52
C LEU A 75 -2.49 9.00 -14.67
N PHE A 76 -3.08 9.15 -15.86
CA PHE A 76 -4.17 10.10 -16.08
C PHE A 76 -5.41 9.74 -15.25
N LEU A 77 -5.79 8.46 -15.19
CA LEU A 77 -6.90 8.00 -14.37
C LEU A 77 -6.64 8.23 -12.86
N GLY A 78 -5.41 7.98 -12.40
CA GLY A 78 -5.00 8.25 -11.02
C GLY A 78 -5.06 9.73 -10.66
N LEU A 79 -4.56 10.61 -11.54
CA LEU A 79 -4.63 12.06 -11.34
C LEU A 79 -6.10 12.54 -11.26
N LEU A 80 -6.95 12.07 -12.18
CA LEU A 80 -8.37 12.41 -12.17
C LEU A 80 -9.05 11.94 -10.89
N CYS A 81 -8.74 10.72 -10.42
CA CYS A 81 -9.26 10.19 -9.15
C CYS A 81 -8.85 11.10 -7.97
N VAL A 82 -7.57 11.51 -7.90
CA VAL A 82 -7.08 12.40 -6.85
C VAL A 82 -7.82 13.74 -6.85
N VAL A 83 -8.01 14.35 -8.02
CA VAL A 83 -8.76 15.63 -8.14
C VAL A 83 -10.19 15.46 -7.64
N VAL A 84 -10.89 14.39 -8.07
CA VAL A 84 -12.25 14.10 -7.61
C VAL A 84 -12.28 13.89 -6.09
N SER A 85 -11.34 13.14 -5.52
CA SER A 85 -11.24 12.95 -4.06
C SER A 85 -11.05 14.27 -3.31
N ILE A 86 -10.20 15.16 -3.81
CA ILE A 86 -9.97 16.49 -3.19
C ILE A 86 -11.27 17.30 -3.21
N VAL A 87 -12.00 17.32 -4.33
CA VAL A 87 -13.29 18.04 -4.43
C VAL A 87 -14.30 17.48 -3.43
N VAL A 88 -14.43 16.16 -3.31
CA VAL A 88 -15.34 15.52 -2.34
C VAL A 88 -14.97 15.89 -0.90
N ILE A 89 -13.68 15.92 -0.55
CA ILE A 89 -13.20 16.32 0.78
C ILE A 89 -13.54 17.79 1.05
N ILE A 90 -13.32 18.69 0.09
CA ILE A 90 -13.63 20.12 0.25
C ILE A 90 -15.14 20.31 0.48
N ILE A 91 -15.98 19.65 -0.32
CA ILE A 91 -17.44 19.72 -0.14
C ILE A 91 -17.83 19.23 1.25
N PHE A 92 -17.25 18.13 1.71
CA PHE A 92 -17.51 17.61 3.06
C PHE A 92 -17.09 18.59 4.15
N LEU A 93 -15.92 19.23 4.02
CA LEU A 93 -15.44 20.22 5.00
C LEU A 93 -16.38 21.43 5.09
N VAL A 94 -16.88 21.92 3.95
CA VAL A 94 -17.86 23.02 3.89
C VAL A 94 -19.18 22.60 4.55
N VAL A 95 -19.73 21.45 4.19
CA VAL A 95 -21.00 20.96 4.75
C VAL A 95 -20.91 20.72 6.27
N LYS A 96 -19.74 20.32 6.77
CA LYS A 96 -19.49 20.11 8.21
C LYS A 96 -19.40 21.42 9.02
N GLU A 97 -19.31 22.58 8.38
CA GLU A 97 -19.26 23.89 9.05
C GLU A 97 -20.62 24.59 9.09
N ASP A 98 -21.56 24.19 8.23
CA ASP A 98 -22.92 24.73 8.19
C ASP A 98 -23.80 24.12 9.30
N GLU A 99 -24.16 24.91 10.33
CA GLU A 99 -25.02 24.50 11.45
C GLU A 99 -26.48 24.18 11.05
N HIS A 100 -26.90 24.50 9.82
CA HIS A 100 -28.25 24.24 9.32
C HIS A 100 -28.49 22.79 8.86
N PHE A 101 -27.46 21.95 8.82
CA PHE A 101 -27.61 20.54 8.45
C PHE A 101 -27.84 19.65 9.66
N SER A 102 -28.87 18.81 9.61
CA SER A 102 -29.11 17.81 10.66
C SER A 102 -27.97 16.79 10.72
N ASP A 103 -27.53 16.43 11.93
CA ASP A 103 -26.48 15.43 12.17
C ASP A 103 -26.71 14.10 11.43
N GLU A 104 -27.98 13.73 11.29
CA GLU A 104 -28.45 12.60 10.48
C GLU A 104 -27.97 12.68 9.03
N THR A 105 -28.12 13.85 8.38
CA THR A 105 -27.73 14.04 6.98
C THR A 105 -26.21 13.97 6.83
N LEU A 106 -25.48 14.54 7.79
CA LEU A 106 -24.02 14.46 7.82
C LEU A 106 -23.55 13.01 7.94
N TYR A 107 -24.19 12.21 8.80
CA TYR A 107 -23.90 10.79 8.94
C TYR A 107 -24.11 10.04 7.62
N TRP A 108 -25.26 10.22 6.96
CA TRP A 108 -25.56 9.55 5.70
C TRP A 108 -24.60 9.94 4.58
N ILE A 109 -24.23 11.21 4.47
CA ILE A 109 -23.25 11.68 3.49
C ILE A 109 -21.87 11.08 3.76
N THR A 110 -21.43 11.10 5.02
CA THR A 110 -20.10 10.57 5.42
C THR A 110 -20.03 9.07 5.18
N SER A 111 -20.99 8.33 5.73
CA SER A 111 -21.05 6.87 5.64
C SER A 111 -21.26 6.42 4.18
N GLY A 112 -22.08 7.15 3.42
CA GLY A 112 -22.29 6.90 1.99
C GLY A 112 -21.03 7.13 1.16
N THR A 113 -20.29 8.20 1.43
CA THR A 113 -19.03 8.50 0.75
C THR A 113 -17.97 7.44 1.06
N MET A 114 -17.86 7.01 2.32
CA MET A 114 -16.96 5.93 2.74
C MET A 114 -17.33 4.61 2.03
N ALA A 115 -18.61 4.25 1.99
CA ALA A 115 -19.08 3.08 1.27
C ALA A 115 -18.76 3.15 -0.23
N ALA A 116 -18.97 4.30 -0.88
CA ALA A 116 -18.67 4.51 -2.28
C ALA A 116 -17.17 4.36 -2.58
N ILE A 117 -16.29 4.96 -1.76
CA ILE A 117 -14.84 4.85 -1.94
C ILE A 117 -14.39 3.40 -1.75
N LEU A 118 -14.88 2.72 -0.71
CA LEU A 118 -14.53 1.33 -0.42
C LEU A 118 -15.00 0.37 -1.54
N THR A 119 -16.21 0.58 -2.08
CA THR A 119 -16.72 -0.24 -3.19
C THR A 119 -15.90 -0.03 -4.47
N ILE A 120 -15.61 1.22 -4.83
CA ILE A 120 -14.76 1.53 -6.00
C ILE A 120 -13.37 0.91 -5.82
N SER A 121 -12.78 1.03 -4.62
CA SER A 121 -11.49 0.42 -4.30
C SER A 121 -11.54 -1.10 -4.39
N LEU A 122 -12.61 -1.75 -3.92
CA LEU A 122 -12.77 -3.19 -3.98
C LEU A 122 -12.84 -3.66 -5.44
N ILE A 123 -13.66 -2.99 -6.26
CA ILE A 123 -13.78 -3.25 -7.70
C ILE A 123 -12.43 -3.07 -8.41
N ALA A 124 -11.65 -2.04 -8.06
CA ALA A 124 -10.33 -1.81 -8.64
C ALA A 124 -9.29 -2.87 -8.20
N THR A 125 -9.43 -3.42 -7.00
CA THR A 125 -8.49 -4.41 -6.44
C THR A 125 -8.64 -5.78 -7.13
N VAL A 126 -9.85 -6.17 -7.54
CA VAL A 126 -10.11 -7.45 -8.23
C VAL A 126 -9.29 -7.64 -9.52
N PRO A 127 -9.37 -6.75 -10.54
CA PRO A 127 -8.57 -6.89 -11.75
C PRO A 127 -7.08 -6.71 -11.46
N ALA A 128 -6.70 -5.90 -10.47
CA ALA A 128 -5.31 -5.75 -10.05
C ALA A 128 -4.74 -7.09 -9.53
N LEU A 129 -5.50 -7.81 -8.70
CA LEU A 129 -5.12 -9.15 -8.20
C LEU A 129 -5.05 -10.18 -9.34
N VAL A 130 -5.96 -10.12 -10.32
CA VAL A 130 -5.90 -11.01 -11.49
C VAL A 130 -4.67 -10.71 -12.35
N GLN A 131 -4.32 -9.44 -12.54
CA GLN A 131 -3.14 -9.04 -13.30
C GLN A 131 -1.85 -9.40 -12.57
N ILE A 132 -1.77 -9.19 -11.25
CA ILE A 132 -0.55 -9.45 -10.47
C ILE A 132 -0.18 -10.93 -10.43
N ARG A 133 -1.20 -11.81 -10.46
CA ARG A 133 -0.99 -13.26 -10.53
C ARG A 133 -0.28 -13.71 -11.82
N LYS A 134 -0.32 -12.92 -12.89
CA LYS A 134 0.37 -13.20 -14.15
C LYS A 134 1.87 -12.90 -14.11
N LEU A 135 2.35 -12.17 -13.10
CA LEU A 135 3.77 -11.87 -12.94
C LEU A 135 4.53 -13.04 -12.26
N SER A 136 5.81 -13.18 -12.62
CA SER A 136 6.70 -14.18 -12.03
C SER A 136 7.09 -13.80 -10.60
N LEU A 137 7.20 -14.79 -9.73
CA LEU A 137 7.75 -14.61 -8.39
C LEU A 137 9.24 -14.29 -8.50
N THR A 138 9.66 -13.16 -7.95
CA THR A 138 11.09 -12.87 -7.75
C THR A 138 11.37 -12.96 -6.27
N ASN A 139 12.33 -13.79 -5.88
CA ASN A 139 12.69 -13.91 -4.48
C ASN A 139 13.58 -12.72 -4.08
N ARG A 140 12.97 -11.53 -3.93
CA ARG A 140 13.66 -10.37 -3.35
C ARG A 140 13.76 -10.57 -1.85
N VAL A 141 14.89 -10.13 -1.29
CA VAL A 141 15.01 -9.90 0.15
C VAL A 141 14.17 -8.66 0.45
N SER A 142 12.92 -8.85 0.87
CA SER A 142 12.10 -7.75 1.39
C SER A 142 12.77 -7.17 2.62
N TYR A 143 12.69 -5.85 2.80
CA TYR A 143 13.13 -5.21 4.03
C TYR A 143 12.14 -5.60 5.14
N ASP A 144 12.62 -6.29 6.18
CA ASP A 144 11.77 -6.72 7.31
C ASP A 144 10.94 -5.59 7.92
N LEU A 145 11.45 -4.34 7.83
CA LEU A 145 10.75 -3.15 8.28
C LEU A 145 9.47 -2.86 7.51
N ASP A 146 9.49 -2.97 6.17
CA ASP A 146 8.32 -2.62 5.34
C ASP A 146 7.17 -3.60 5.62
N ASN A 147 7.51 -4.89 5.79
CA ASN A 147 6.57 -5.91 6.21
C ASN A 147 6.03 -5.64 7.62
N LEU A 148 6.89 -5.23 8.56
CA LEU A 148 6.48 -4.90 9.92
C LEU A 148 5.54 -3.68 9.95
N LEU A 149 5.89 -2.59 9.27
CA LEU A 149 5.07 -1.38 9.18
C LEU A 149 3.73 -1.67 8.52
N SER A 150 3.74 -2.42 7.41
CA SER A 150 2.52 -2.81 6.72
C SER A 150 1.64 -3.71 7.60
N CYS A 151 2.24 -4.64 8.36
CA CYS A 151 1.52 -5.52 9.28
C CYS A 151 0.87 -4.74 10.42
N ILE A 152 1.61 -3.84 11.08
CA ILE A 152 1.09 -3.01 12.18
C ILE A 152 -0.02 -2.09 11.67
N SER A 153 0.18 -1.45 10.51
CA SER A 153 -0.82 -0.59 9.89
C SER A 153 -2.10 -1.36 9.56
N LEU A 154 -1.98 -2.54 8.95
CA LEU A 154 -3.11 -3.39 8.63
C LEU A 154 -3.84 -3.88 9.88
N ALA A 155 -3.10 -4.29 10.92
CA ALA A 155 -3.68 -4.75 12.18
C ALA A 155 -4.52 -3.65 12.84
N GLY A 156 -4.06 -2.40 12.82
CA GLY A 156 -4.82 -1.26 13.33
C GLY A 156 -6.15 -1.05 12.58
N VAL A 157 -6.12 -1.09 11.25
CA VAL A 157 -7.33 -0.97 10.43
C VAL A 157 -8.27 -2.14 10.66
N GLN A 158 -7.76 -3.38 10.69
CA GLN A 158 -8.58 -4.56 10.93
C GLN A 158 -9.23 -4.55 12.30
N LEU A 159 -8.50 -4.19 13.35
CA LEU A 159 -9.04 -4.07 14.70
C LEU A 159 -10.15 -3.03 14.78
N TYR A 160 -9.98 -1.87 14.14
CA TYR A 160 -11.04 -0.86 14.02
C TYR A 160 -12.28 -1.43 13.33
N THR A 161 -12.12 -2.14 12.21
CA THR A 161 -13.25 -2.76 11.50
C THR A 161 -13.94 -3.86 12.29
N VAL A 162 -13.20 -4.67 13.04
CA VAL A 162 -13.78 -5.74 13.88
C VAL A 162 -14.63 -5.15 14.99
N PHE A 163 -14.16 -4.08 15.64
CA PHE A 163 -14.99 -3.37 16.62
C PHE A 163 -16.22 -2.71 15.97
N GLY A 164 -16.09 -2.17 14.75
CA GLY A 164 -17.23 -1.67 13.97
C GLY A 164 -18.28 -2.76 13.70
N ILE A 165 -17.85 -3.96 13.30
CA ILE A 165 -18.75 -5.12 13.11
C ILE A 165 -19.38 -5.53 14.44
N LEU A 166 -18.60 -5.59 15.52
CA LEU A 166 -19.09 -5.99 16.83
C LEU A 166 -20.20 -5.06 17.32
N VAL A 167 -19.96 -3.74 17.27
CA VAL A 167 -20.95 -2.72 17.66
C VAL A 167 -22.16 -2.77 16.74
N GLY A 168 -21.95 -2.84 15.42
CA GLY A 168 -23.06 -2.94 14.46
C GLY A 168 -23.92 -4.18 14.69
N ALA A 169 -23.32 -5.34 14.96
CA ALA A 169 -24.02 -6.59 15.17
C ALA A 169 -24.73 -6.65 16.54
N SER A 170 -24.08 -6.21 17.62
CA SER A 170 -24.68 -6.21 18.96
C SER A 170 -25.85 -5.23 19.04
N SER A 171 -25.72 -4.04 18.46
CA SER A 171 -26.79 -3.05 18.40
C SER A 171 -27.98 -3.55 17.56
N LEU A 172 -27.76 -4.34 16.49
CA LEU A 172 -28.87 -4.94 15.74
C LEU A 172 -29.57 -6.08 16.48
N TYR A 173 -28.88 -6.78 17.36
CA TYR A 173 -29.45 -7.87 18.16
C TYR A 173 -30.33 -7.35 19.31
N ASP A 174 -29.97 -6.20 19.89
CA ASP A 174 -30.64 -5.63 21.06
C ASP A 174 -31.91 -4.81 20.71
N ILE A 175 -32.10 -4.42 19.44
CA ILE A 175 -33.18 -3.48 19.06
C ILE A 175 -34.51 -4.19 18.83
N SER A 176 -35.43 -3.90 19.75
CA SER A 176 -36.87 -3.94 19.55
C SER A 176 -37.37 -2.51 19.24
N ILE A 177 -37.90 -2.30 18.02
CA ILE A 177 -38.84 -1.21 17.63
C ILE A 177 -38.31 0.25 17.59
N ASP A 178 -37.21 0.55 16.87
CA ASP A 178 -37.03 1.91 16.33
C ASP A 178 -36.37 1.94 14.93
N SER A 179 -37.08 2.50 13.95
CA SER A 179 -36.81 2.31 12.51
C SER A 179 -35.65 3.15 11.97
N VAL A 180 -35.32 4.28 12.62
CA VAL A 180 -34.26 5.20 12.16
C VAL A 180 -32.89 4.72 12.64
N ASN A 181 -32.78 4.41 13.93
CA ASN A 181 -31.58 3.87 14.56
C ASN A 181 -31.13 2.55 13.92
N GLN A 182 -32.07 1.66 13.59
CA GLN A 182 -31.79 0.40 12.92
C GLN A 182 -31.06 0.58 11.57
N ARG A 183 -31.42 1.60 10.78
CA ARG A 183 -30.79 1.85 9.48
C ARG A 183 -29.33 2.29 9.62
N GLN A 184 -29.02 3.11 10.62
CA GLN A 184 -27.65 3.56 10.88
C GLN A 184 -26.75 2.39 11.30
N TYR A 185 -27.19 1.54 12.24
CA TYR A 185 -26.40 0.36 12.65
C TYR A 185 -26.24 -0.66 11.52
N THR A 186 -27.26 -0.83 10.68
CA THR A 186 -27.17 -1.67 9.47
C THR A 186 -26.12 -1.12 8.50
N MET A 187 -26.13 0.20 8.26
CA MET A 187 -25.16 0.84 7.38
C MET A 187 -23.74 0.73 7.94
N LEU A 188 -23.54 0.95 9.24
CA LEU A 188 -22.26 0.78 9.93
C LEU A 188 -21.73 -0.65 9.75
N LEU A 189 -22.59 -1.66 9.91
CA LEU A 189 -22.23 -3.06 9.70
C LEU A 189 -21.80 -3.31 8.25
N VAL A 190 -22.59 -2.84 7.27
CA VAL A 190 -22.28 -3.00 5.84
C VAL A 190 -20.95 -2.34 5.48
N VAL A 191 -20.72 -1.10 5.95
CA VAL A 191 -19.45 -0.38 5.72
C VAL A 191 -18.28 -1.12 6.36
N SER A 192 -18.45 -1.64 7.58
CA SER A 192 -17.38 -2.36 8.29
C SER A 192 -17.01 -3.67 7.60
N ILE A 193 -18.00 -4.43 7.10
CA ILE A 193 -17.76 -5.65 6.30
C ILE A 193 -17.07 -5.30 4.98
N LEU A 194 -17.53 -4.25 4.30
CA LEU A 194 -16.95 -3.80 3.05
C LEU A 194 -15.49 -3.37 3.25
N GLN A 195 -15.20 -2.65 4.33
CA GLN A 195 -13.85 -2.22 4.70
C GLN A 195 -12.95 -3.41 5.06
N LEU A 196 -13.48 -4.44 5.71
CA LEU A 196 -12.74 -5.67 6.00
C LEU A 196 -12.35 -6.39 4.71
N LEU A 197 -13.31 -6.60 3.79
CA LEU A 197 -13.04 -7.25 2.50
C LEU A 197 -12.04 -6.45 1.66
N GLN A 198 -12.21 -5.13 1.61
CA GLN A 198 -11.32 -4.24 0.88
C GLN A 198 -9.89 -4.29 1.44
N SER A 199 -9.72 -4.23 2.77
CA SER A 199 -8.39 -4.14 3.40
C SER A 199 -7.61 -5.44 3.27
N ILE A 200 -8.30 -6.59 3.33
CA ILE A 200 -7.72 -7.90 3.03
C ILE A 200 -7.28 -7.96 1.57
N GLY A 201 -8.15 -7.56 0.64
CA GLY A 201 -7.84 -7.56 -0.80
C GLY A 201 -6.62 -6.70 -1.13
N GLN A 202 -6.57 -5.47 -0.60
CA GLN A 202 -5.44 -4.56 -0.79
C GLN A 202 -4.15 -5.08 -0.16
N SER A 203 -4.22 -5.65 1.06
CA SER A 203 -3.05 -6.24 1.72
C SER A 203 -2.44 -7.37 0.89
N ILE A 204 -3.28 -8.28 0.38
CA ILE A 204 -2.83 -9.36 -0.51
C ILE A 204 -2.19 -8.78 -1.78
N LEU A 205 -2.81 -7.75 -2.37
CA LEU A 205 -2.29 -7.10 -3.58
C LEU A 205 -0.91 -6.47 -3.34
N ILE A 206 -0.73 -5.75 -2.24
CA ILE A 206 0.53 -5.11 -1.88
C ILE A 206 1.59 -6.17 -1.62
N ASN A 207 1.27 -7.17 -0.80
CA ASN A 207 2.21 -8.26 -0.49
C ASN A 207 2.65 -8.99 -1.76
N GLU A 208 1.72 -9.38 -2.62
CA GLU A 208 2.06 -10.01 -3.91
C GLU A 208 2.83 -9.06 -4.83
N GLY A 209 2.59 -7.74 -4.78
CA GLY A 209 3.35 -6.74 -5.54
C GLY A 209 4.78 -6.56 -5.04
N LEU A 210 5.05 -6.80 -3.75
CA LEU A 210 6.40 -6.75 -3.20
C LEU A 210 7.23 -7.98 -3.63
N TYR A 211 6.60 -9.15 -3.73
CA TYR A 211 7.27 -10.41 -4.06
C TYR A 211 7.24 -10.79 -5.56
N ARG A 212 6.38 -10.18 -6.39
CA ARG A 212 6.30 -10.46 -7.83
C ARG A 212 6.87 -9.32 -8.67
N ASN A 213 7.69 -9.66 -9.66
CA ASN A 213 8.27 -8.70 -10.59
C ASN A 213 8.41 -9.30 -11.99
N VAL A 214 8.60 -8.45 -13.00
CA VAL A 214 8.90 -8.90 -14.37
C VAL A 214 10.33 -9.43 -14.40
N ALA A 215 10.50 -10.74 -14.20
CA ALA A 215 11.82 -11.36 -14.05
C ALA A 215 12.59 -11.50 -15.38
N THR A 216 11.91 -11.52 -16.53
CA THR A 216 12.57 -11.87 -17.81
C THR A 216 12.06 -11.02 -18.97
N LYS A 217 12.96 -10.61 -19.88
CA LYS A 217 12.63 -9.89 -21.13
C LYS A 217 11.58 -10.60 -22.01
N CYS A 218 11.48 -11.94 -21.95
CA CYS A 218 10.42 -12.70 -22.63
C CYS A 218 9.03 -12.52 -22.02
N GLN A 219 8.90 -12.20 -20.73
CA GLN A 219 7.61 -11.86 -20.12
C GLN A 219 7.17 -10.43 -20.43
N LEU A 220 8.09 -9.52 -20.79
CA LEU A 220 7.77 -8.15 -21.22
C LEU A 220 6.91 -8.12 -22.50
N ILE A 221 6.99 -9.17 -23.32
CA ILE A 221 6.25 -9.29 -24.59
C ILE A 221 4.81 -9.79 -24.34
N THR A 222 4.55 -10.48 -23.23
CA THR A 222 3.25 -11.09 -22.91
C THR A 222 2.46 -10.35 -21.82
N VAL A 223 3.01 -9.29 -21.21
CA VAL A 223 2.26 -8.43 -20.29
C VAL A 223 1.17 -7.68 -21.08
N PRO A 224 -0.10 -7.70 -20.65
CA PRO A 224 -1.23 -7.04 -21.32
C PRO A 224 -1.17 -5.49 -21.33
N ALA A 225 -0.02 -4.89 -21.06
CA ALA A 225 0.20 -3.46 -21.28
C ALA A 225 0.43 -3.12 -22.77
N LYS A 226 0.52 -4.14 -23.65
CA LYS A 226 0.76 -4.00 -25.10
C LYS A 226 -0.47 -4.15 -26.00
N GLN A 227 -1.68 -4.26 -25.45
CA GLN A 227 -2.93 -4.20 -26.23
C GLN A 227 -3.75 -2.97 -25.86
#